data_AF-A0A183TZ57-F1
#
_entry.id   AF-A0A183TZ57-F1
#
_cell.length_a   1.000
_cell.length_b   1.000
_cell.length_c   1.000
_cell.angle_alpha   90.00
_cell.angle_beta   90.00
_cell.angle_gamma   90.00
#
_symmetry.space_group_name_H-M   'P 1'
#
loop_
_entity.id
_entity.type
_entity.pdbx_description
1 polymer ?
#
loop_
_entity_poly.entity_id
_entity_poly.type
_entity_poly.pdbx_seq_one_letter_code
_entity_poly.pdbx_strand_id
1 'polypeptide(L)'
;MSSFGMEVCVGHVSQFADRNRRVAMGEIWRLRSWYEGICQLNEEEIGEDYIELAYHVVRKCWKQVYAYPEHSVHTLRLMVAVAVKVLKCSCDPALCRKSALLLSCMLKNCADGEQFAELLEEIARSIIVVTFSRLQCEVIHSTAETLAEMLMFFARRFPKETRQCVQCLPNGDSPAVVQMLSHAHSARSFKQMVMRFNIQMRKEAKTA
;
A
#
# COMPACT_ATOMS: atom_id res chain seq x y z
N MET A 1 7.54 53.20 -27.05
CA MET A 1 6.81 52.97 -25.78
C MET A 1 5.63 52.10 -26.18
N SER A 2 5.52 50.81 -25.84
CA SER A 2 5.52 50.24 -24.49
C SER A 2 5.77 48.73 -24.57
N SER A 3 6.83 48.23 -23.94
CA SER A 3 7.08 46.78 -23.76
C SER A 3 7.56 46.49 -22.32
N PHE A 4 6.88 47.10 -21.35
CA PHE A 4 7.14 46.95 -19.92
C PHE A 4 5.85 46.48 -19.27
N GLY A 5 5.66 45.17 -19.13
CA GLY A 5 4.43 44.64 -18.53
C GLY A 5 4.33 43.12 -18.38
N MET A 6 5.11 42.32 -19.12
CA MET A 6 5.04 40.85 -19.03
C MET A 6 6.17 40.17 -18.27
N GLU A 7 7.34 40.81 -18.06
CA GLU A 7 8.47 40.15 -17.37
C GLU A 7 8.34 40.12 -15.83
N VAL A 8 7.63 41.08 -15.24
CA VAL A 8 7.52 41.20 -13.76
C VAL A 8 6.61 40.12 -13.17
N CYS A 9 5.59 39.67 -13.90
CA CYS A 9 4.69 38.60 -13.45
C CYS A 9 5.34 37.21 -13.52
N VAL A 10 6.25 36.96 -14.46
CA VAL A 10 6.90 35.65 -14.62
C VAL A 10 7.94 35.39 -13.51
N GLY A 11 8.70 36.43 -13.12
CA GLY A 11 9.68 36.32 -12.02
C GLY A 11 9.05 36.06 -10.64
N HIS A 12 7.91 36.70 -10.35
CA HIS A 12 7.20 36.51 -9.07
C HIS A 12 6.54 35.12 -8.96
N VAL A 13 5.96 34.62 -10.06
CA VAL A 13 5.37 33.28 -10.13
C VAL A 13 6.45 32.20 -10.02
N SER A 14 7.63 32.41 -10.64
CA SER A 14 8.77 31.50 -10.55
C SER A 14 9.35 31.42 -9.13
N GLN A 15 9.56 32.57 -8.46
CA GLN A 15 10.05 32.59 -7.07
C GLN A 15 9.05 32.02 -6.07
N PHE A 16 7.74 32.24 -6.28
CA PHE A 16 6.69 31.66 -5.44
C PHE A 16 6.59 30.15 -5.62
N ALA A 17 6.67 29.66 -6.86
CA ALA A 17 6.71 28.23 -7.16
C ALA A 17 7.96 27.55 -6.56
N ASP A 18 9.11 28.22 -6.61
CA ASP A 18 10.36 27.73 -6.04
C ASP A 18 10.37 27.75 -4.50
N ARG A 19 9.73 28.74 -3.89
CA ARG A 19 9.53 28.78 -2.43
C ARG A 19 8.60 27.65 -1.96
N ASN A 20 7.49 27.45 -2.65
CA ASN A 20 6.55 26.37 -2.34
C ASN A 20 7.17 24.99 -2.56
N ARG A 21 8.01 24.84 -3.59
CA ARG A 21 8.82 23.63 -3.83
C ARG A 21 9.76 23.36 -2.65
N ARG A 22 10.49 24.37 -2.17
CA ARG A 22 11.41 24.24 -1.02
C ARG A 22 10.70 23.84 0.27
N VAL A 23 9.53 24.41 0.55
CA VAL A 23 8.72 24.04 1.73
C VAL A 23 8.24 22.60 1.62
N ALA A 24 7.64 22.21 0.49
CA ALA A 24 7.16 20.85 0.25
C ALA A 24 8.28 19.80 0.35
N MET A 25 9.46 20.09 -0.21
CA MET A 25 10.63 19.20 -0.09
C MET A 25 11.10 19.06 1.37
N GLY A 26 11.10 20.15 2.14
CA GLY A 26 11.44 20.12 3.56
C GLY A 26 10.49 19.28 4.39
N GLU A 27 9.19 19.30 4.08
CA GLU A 27 8.17 18.47 4.74
C GLU A 27 8.33 16.99 4.40
N ILE A 28 8.58 16.64 3.14
CA ILE A 28 8.82 15.25 2.70
C ILE A 28 10.08 14.68 3.38
N TRP A 29 11.13 15.48 3.54
CA TRP A 29 12.36 15.03 4.20
C TRP A 29 12.18 14.80 5.71
N ARG A 30 11.45 15.68 6.41
CA ARG A 30 11.11 15.47 7.83
C ARG A 30 10.25 14.23 8.02
N LEU A 31 9.26 14.05 7.14
CA LEU A 31 8.40 12.87 7.15
C LEU A 31 9.21 11.60 6.95
N ARG A 32 10.14 11.61 5.98
CA ARG A 32 11.09 10.51 5.76
C ARG A 32 11.85 10.15 7.03
N SER A 33 12.56 11.12 7.61
CA SER A 33 13.39 10.89 8.80
C SER A 33 12.58 10.34 9.98
N TRP A 34 11.35 10.83 10.14
CA TRP A 34 10.44 10.31 11.17
C TRP A 34 10.04 8.85 10.91
N TYR A 35 9.70 8.49 9.66
CA TYR A 35 9.39 7.11 9.29
C TYR A 35 10.59 6.17 9.34
N GLU A 36 11.82 6.65 9.13
CA GLU A 36 13.03 5.86 9.34
C GLU A 36 13.12 5.40 10.81
N GLY A 37 12.77 6.27 11.76
CA GLY A 37 12.67 5.92 13.18
C GLY A 37 11.53 4.93 13.47
N ILE A 38 10.33 5.16 12.92
CA ILE A 38 9.18 4.25 13.11
C ILE A 38 9.47 2.86 12.54
N CYS A 39 10.17 2.77 11.40
CA CYS A 39 10.58 1.49 10.82
C CYS A 39 11.48 0.65 11.75
N GLN A 40 12.22 1.30 12.66
CA GLN A 40 13.10 0.64 13.62
C GLN A 40 12.37 0.16 14.89
N LEU A 41 11.15 0.66 15.15
CA LEU A 41 10.34 0.22 16.28
C LEU A 41 9.95 -1.25 16.17
N ASN A 42 9.74 -1.89 17.32
CA ASN A 42 9.12 -3.22 17.36
C ASN A 42 7.64 -3.12 16.99
N GLU A 43 7.05 -4.24 16.56
CA GLU A 43 5.64 -4.32 16.15
C GLU A 43 4.66 -3.84 17.21
N GLU A 44 4.96 -4.06 18.49
CA GLU A 44 4.11 -3.68 19.63
C GLU A 44 4.10 -2.16 19.89
N GLU A 45 5.13 -1.46 19.41
CA GLU A 45 5.30 -0.02 19.61
C GLU A 45 4.68 0.81 18.48
N ILE A 46 4.24 0.17 17.39
CA ILE A 46 3.63 0.84 16.25
C ILE A 46 2.16 1.13 16.57
N GLY A 47 1.87 2.37 16.95
CA GLY A 47 0.52 2.86 17.20
C GLY A 47 -0.28 3.17 15.93
N GLU A 48 -1.60 3.30 16.10
CA GLU A 48 -2.53 3.61 15.00
C GLU A 48 -2.24 4.96 14.35
N ASP A 49 -1.85 5.96 15.13
CA ASP A 49 -1.60 7.33 14.67
C ASP A 49 -0.52 7.39 13.58
N TYR A 50 0.49 6.50 13.66
CA TYR A 50 1.52 6.38 12.63
C TYR A 50 0.90 5.91 11.31
N ILE A 51 0.08 4.86 11.34
CA ILE A 51 -0.58 4.34 10.14
C ILE A 51 -1.58 5.36 9.56
N GLU A 52 -2.31 6.07 10.42
CA GLU A 52 -3.24 7.12 10.00
C GLU A 52 -2.54 8.29 9.32
N LEU A 53 -1.39 8.74 9.85
CA LEU A 53 -0.62 9.80 9.20
C LEU A 53 -0.17 9.36 7.81
N ALA A 54 0.38 8.15 7.66
CA ALA A 54 0.76 7.61 6.35
C ALA A 54 -0.44 7.58 5.40
N TYR A 55 -1.58 7.08 5.88
CA TYR A 55 -2.80 7.02 5.08
C TYR A 55 -3.24 8.42 4.62
N HIS A 56 -3.18 9.43 5.49
CA HIS A 56 -3.53 10.79 5.12
C HIS A 56 -2.54 11.42 4.15
N VAL A 57 -1.24 11.16 4.28
CA VAL A 57 -0.25 11.63 3.30
C VAL A 57 -0.53 11.01 1.93
N VAL A 58 -0.68 9.69 1.86
CA VAL A 58 -0.95 8.97 0.60
C VAL A 58 -2.27 9.44 -0.02
N ARG A 59 -3.32 9.63 0.79
CA ARG A 59 -4.65 9.99 0.29
C ARG A 59 -4.79 11.47 -0.07
N LYS A 60 -4.30 12.38 0.78
CA LYS A 60 -4.57 13.82 0.66
C LYS A 60 -3.42 14.59 -0.01
N CYS A 61 -2.19 14.11 0.16
CA CYS A 61 -0.99 14.80 -0.35
C CYS A 61 -0.42 14.13 -1.62
N TRP A 62 -1.17 13.22 -2.28
CA TRP A 62 -0.68 12.46 -3.44
C TRP A 62 -0.12 13.34 -4.56
N LYS A 63 -0.75 14.49 -4.84
CA LYS A 63 -0.24 15.42 -5.88
C LYS A 63 1.18 15.90 -5.60
N GLN A 64 1.54 16.11 -4.34
CA GLN A 64 2.89 16.51 -3.95
C GLN A 64 3.86 15.32 -4.03
N VAL A 65 3.42 14.15 -3.55
CA VAL A 65 4.17 12.89 -3.67
C VAL A 65 4.53 12.58 -5.12
N TYR A 66 3.56 12.72 -6.02
CA TYR A 66 3.71 12.52 -7.46
C TYR A 66 4.59 13.58 -8.12
N ALA A 67 4.56 14.83 -7.64
CA ALA A 67 5.39 15.90 -8.21
C ALA A 67 6.89 15.75 -7.90
N TYR A 68 7.26 14.99 -6.86
CA TYR A 68 8.64 14.81 -6.39
C TYR A 68 8.94 13.33 -6.10
N PRO A 69 8.91 12.45 -7.12
CA PRO A 69 9.05 11.01 -6.94
C PRO A 69 10.43 10.63 -6.36
N GLU A 70 11.51 11.30 -6.77
CA GLU A 70 12.88 11.06 -6.27
C GLU A 70 13.00 11.22 -4.74
N HIS A 71 12.17 12.08 -4.14
CA HIS A 71 12.13 12.31 -2.71
C HIS A 71 11.08 11.46 -2.00
N SER A 72 9.99 11.13 -2.69
CA SER A 72 8.84 10.48 -2.07
C SER A 72 8.92 8.96 -2.08
N VAL A 73 9.60 8.35 -3.06
CA VAL A 73 9.71 6.88 -3.19
C VAL A 73 10.26 6.25 -1.91
N HIS A 74 11.30 6.83 -1.31
CA HIS A 74 11.86 6.27 -0.08
C HIS A 74 10.89 6.37 1.10
N THR A 75 10.18 7.47 1.24
CA THR A 75 9.13 7.64 2.27
C THR A 75 8.01 6.63 2.09
N LEU A 76 7.54 6.43 0.85
CA LEU A 76 6.51 5.43 0.53
C LEU A 76 6.98 4.01 0.86
N ARG A 77 8.24 3.69 0.56
CA ARG A 77 8.84 2.39 0.91
C ARG A 77 8.81 2.14 2.42
N LEU A 78 9.16 3.13 3.23
CA LEU A 78 9.10 3.03 4.69
C LEU A 78 7.67 2.83 5.19
N MET A 79 6.70 3.61 4.66
CA MET A 79 5.29 3.45 5.01
C MET A 79 4.76 2.05 4.69
N VAL A 80 5.14 1.48 3.54
CA VAL A 80 4.81 0.09 3.18
C VAL A 80 5.45 -0.89 4.16
N ALA A 81 6.73 -0.72 4.50
CA ALA A 81 7.43 -1.60 5.41
C ALA A 81 6.77 -1.64 6.81
N VAL A 82 6.36 -0.46 7.33
CA VAL A 82 5.61 -0.35 8.59
C VAL A 82 4.26 -1.07 8.49
N ALA A 83 3.47 -0.80 7.44
CA ALA A 83 2.16 -1.43 7.27
C ALA A 83 2.24 -2.96 7.08
N VAL A 84 3.24 -3.44 6.34
CA VAL A 84 3.52 -4.87 6.18
C VAL A 84 3.93 -5.50 7.52
N LYS A 85 4.78 -4.84 8.30
CA LYS A 85 5.16 -5.32 9.64
C LYS A 85 3.94 -5.47 10.54
N VAL A 86 3.06 -4.47 10.56
CA VAL A 86 1.80 -4.51 11.32
C VAL A 86 0.89 -5.64 10.86
N LEU A 87 0.62 -5.78 9.55
CA LEU A 87 -0.27 -6.84 9.05
C LEU A 87 0.27 -8.25 9.33
N LYS A 88 1.60 -8.39 9.42
CA LYS A 88 2.27 -9.65 9.71
C LYS A 88 2.17 -10.02 11.19
N CYS A 89 2.39 -9.07 12.10
CA CYS A 89 2.61 -9.39 13.52
C CYS A 89 1.47 -8.97 14.46
N SER A 90 0.68 -7.94 14.11
CA SER A 90 -0.29 -7.39 15.06
C SER A 90 -1.55 -8.26 15.21
N CYS A 91 -1.98 -8.42 16.46
CA CYS A 91 -3.28 -8.99 16.81
C CYS A 91 -4.39 -7.94 16.90
N ASP A 92 -4.09 -6.65 16.81
CA ASP A 92 -5.08 -5.57 16.88
C ASP A 92 -5.85 -5.45 15.54
N PRO A 93 -7.15 -5.77 15.52
CA PRO A 93 -7.95 -5.71 14.29
C PRO A 93 -8.08 -4.29 13.71
N ALA A 94 -8.08 -3.26 14.55
CA ALA A 94 -8.22 -1.88 14.11
C ALA A 94 -6.94 -1.40 13.41
N LEU A 95 -5.78 -1.69 14.00
CA LEU A 95 -4.47 -1.40 13.42
C LEU A 95 -4.22 -2.16 12.11
N CYS A 96 -4.60 -3.44 12.03
CA CYS A 96 -4.53 -4.23 10.79
C CYS A 96 -5.45 -3.67 9.70
N ARG A 97 -6.68 -3.28 10.05
CA ARG A 97 -7.61 -2.64 9.12
C ARG A 97 -7.03 -1.35 8.55
N LYS A 98 -6.49 -0.47 9.39
CA LYS A 98 -5.86 0.79 8.94
C LYS A 98 -4.66 0.53 8.03
N SER A 99 -3.86 -0.48 8.33
CA SER A 99 -2.70 -0.86 7.51
C SER A 99 -3.10 -1.42 6.14
N ALA A 100 -4.15 -2.25 6.08
CA ALA A 100 -4.71 -2.73 4.83
C ALA A 100 -5.27 -1.57 3.97
N LEU A 101 -5.95 -0.60 4.60
CA LEU A 101 -6.45 0.60 3.90
C LEU A 101 -5.33 1.48 3.36
N LEU A 102 -4.25 1.67 4.13
CA LEU A 102 -3.04 2.37 3.68
C LEU A 102 -2.45 1.70 2.43
N LEU A 103 -2.17 0.39 2.50
CA LEU A 103 -1.60 -0.33 1.37
C LEU A 103 -2.53 -0.32 0.15
N SER A 104 -3.84 -0.55 0.33
CA SER A 104 -4.81 -0.47 -0.75
C SER A 104 -4.86 0.92 -1.40
N CYS A 105 -4.80 1.99 -0.60
CA CYS A 105 -4.74 3.37 -1.11
C CYS A 105 -3.45 3.62 -1.90
N MET A 106 -2.31 3.16 -1.39
CA MET A 106 -1.03 3.28 -2.10
C MET A 106 -1.03 2.54 -3.43
N LEU A 107 -1.53 1.29 -3.47
CA LEU A 107 -1.59 0.51 -4.70
C LEU A 107 -2.45 1.19 -5.76
N LYS A 108 -3.62 1.73 -5.38
CA LYS A 108 -4.49 2.49 -6.29
C LYS A 108 -3.77 3.70 -6.87
N ASN A 109 -3.10 4.48 -6.01
CA ASN A 109 -2.36 5.66 -6.42
C ASN A 109 -1.16 5.35 -7.33
N CYS A 110 -0.40 4.30 -7.02
CA CYS A 110 0.75 3.88 -7.82
C CYS A 110 0.37 3.19 -9.14
N ALA A 111 -0.86 2.70 -9.28
CA ALA A 111 -1.31 2.00 -10.47
C ALA A 111 -1.40 2.91 -11.72
N ASP A 112 -1.68 4.20 -11.51
CA ASP A 112 -2.02 5.14 -12.58
C ASP A 112 -0.79 5.83 -13.22
N GLY A 113 0.45 5.51 -12.78
CA GLY A 113 1.64 6.21 -13.28
C GLY A 113 2.91 5.36 -13.34
N GLU A 114 3.68 5.52 -14.42
CA GLU A 114 4.97 4.85 -14.63
C GLU A 114 6.04 5.24 -13.59
N GLN A 115 5.91 6.43 -13.00
CA GLN A 115 6.87 7.00 -12.03
C GLN A 115 7.08 6.12 -10.78
N PHE A 116 6.10 5.29 -10.42
CA PHE A 116 6.17 4.42 -9.26
C PHE A 116 6.18 2.93 -9.64
N ALA A 117 6.41 2.59 -10.92
CA ALA A 117 6.43 1.21 -11.40
C ALA A 117 7.51 0.38 -10.70
N GLU A 118 8.74 0.90 -10.61
CA GLU A 118 9.85 0.22 -9.93
C GLU A 118 9.55 -0.02 -8.44
N LEU A 119 9.01 0.99 -7.75
CA LEU A 119 8.59 0.85 -6.36
C LEU A 119 7.52 -0.25 -6.22
N LEU A 120 6.56 -0.30 -7.14
CA LEU A 120 5.48 -1.29 -7.11
C LEU A 120 6.03 -2.72 -7.28
N GLU A 121 6.97 -2.93 -8.19
CA GLU A 121 7.64 -4.21 -8.39
C GLU A 121 8.48 -4.60 -7.15
N GLU A 122 9.21 -3.66 -6.57
CA GLU A 122 10.01 -3.86 -5.36
C GLU A 122 9.16 -4.35 -4.18
N ILE A 123 8.02 -3.69 -3.92
CA ILE A 123 7.19 -4.00 -2.76
C ILE A 123 6.23 -5.17 -2.99
N ALA A 124 5.97 -5.55 -4.25
CA ALA A 124 4.93 -6.50 -4.63
C ALA A 124 4.98 -7.80 -3.83
N ARG A 125 6.15 -8.44 -3.77
CA ARG A 125 6.31 -9.73 -3.05
C ARG A 125 5.93 -9.61 -1.57
N SER A 126 6.41 -8.56 -0.90
CA SER A 126 6.15 -8.36 0.54
C SER A 126 4.65 -8.18 0.81
N ILE A 127 3.96 -7.41 -0.04
CA ILE A 127 2.53 -7.16 0.10
C ILE A 127 1.73 -8.41 -0.23
N ILE A 128 2.05 -9.14 -1.31
CA ILE A 128 1.36 -10.38 -1.68
C ILE A 128 1.44 -11.39 -0.54
N VAL A 129 2.64 -11.60 0.02
CA VAL A 129 2.87 -12.55 1.12
C VAL A 129 2.03 -12.18 2.33
N VAL A 130 2.14 -10.94 2.82
CA VAL A 130 1.39 -10.56 4.04
C VAL A 130 -0.12 -10.55 3.82
N THR A 131 -0.57 -10.16 2.62
CA THR A 131 -1.99 -10.15 2.26
C THR A 131 -2.57 -11.56 2.28
N PHE A 132 -1.91 -12.50 1.61
CA PHE A 132 -2.38 -13.89 1.55
C PHE A 132 -2.31 -14.57 2.91
N SER A 133 -1.22 -14.41 3.66
CA SER A 133 -1.12 -14.94 5.02
C SER A 133 -2.21 -14.39 5.93
N ARG A 134 -2.46 -13.08 5.91
CA ARG A 134 -3.50 -12.46 6.76
C ARG A 134 -4.92 -12.90 6.36
N LEU A 135 -5.20 -13.09 5.07
CA LEU A 135 -6.49 -13.59 4.58
C LEU A 135 -6.89 -14.95 5.18
N GLN A 136 -5.93 -15.76 5.64
CA GLN A 136 -6.23 -17.07 6.23
C GLN A 136 -6.79 -16.96 7.65
N CYS A 137 -6.46 -15.91 8.39
CA CYS A 137 -6.88 -15.74 9.79
C CYS A 137 -7.77 -14.50 10.04
N GLU A 138 -7.92 -13.60 9.07
CA GLU A 138 -8.65 -12.34 9.27
C GLU A 138 -10.12 -12.57 9.62
N VAL A 139 -10.55 -11.95 10.73
CA VAL A 139 -11.91 -12.11 11.28
C VAL A 139 -12.84 -11.00 10.83
N ILE A 140 -12.30 -9.81 10.58
CA ILE A 140 -13.08 -8.63 10.21
C ILE A 140 -13.37 -8.65 8.71
N HIS A 141 -14.65 -8.76 8.36
CA HIS A 141 -15.09 -8.91 6.97
C HIS A 141 -14.58 -7.79 6.05
N SER A 142 -14.70 -6.52 6.47
CA SER A 142 -14.25 -5.38 5.65
C SER A 142 -12.72 -5.34 5.45
N THR A 143 -11.95 -5.80 6.44
CA THR A 143 -10.50 -5.97 6.29
C THR A 143 -10.20 -7.08 5.28
N ALA A 144 -10.87 -8.23 5.39
CA ALA A 144 -10.72 -9.34 4.45
C ALA A 144 -11.08 -8.94 3.00
N GLU A 145 -12.13 -8.13 2.80
CA GLU A 145 -12.47 -7.58 1.47
C GLU A 145 -11.39 -6.65 0.93
N THR A 146 -10.80 -5.81 1.78
CA THR A 146 -9.69 -4.92 1.39
C THR A 146 -8.47 -5.74 0.97
N LEU A 147 -8.12 -6.77 1.74
CA LEU A 147 -7.04 -7.71 1.41
C LEU A 147 -7.34 -8.48 0.11
N ALA A 148 -8.59 -8.88 -0.11
CA ALA A 148 -9.01 -9.53 -1.36
C ALA A 148 -8.82 -8.61 -2.57
N GLU A 149 -9.14 -7.32 -2.46
CA GLU A 149 -8.88 -6.33 -3.52
C GLU A 149 -7.38 -6.18 -3.80
N MET A 150 -6.55 -6.13 -2.75
CA MET A 150 -5.10 -6.06 -2.88
C MET A 150 -4.54 -7.30 -3.57
N LEU A 151 -4.96 -8.51 -3.17
CA LEU A 151 -4.52 -9.74 -3.82
C LEU A 151 -4.97 -9.80 -5.28
N MET A 152 -6.20 -9.37 -5.57
CA MET A 152 -6.72 -9.29 -6.93
C MET A 152 -5.93 -8.31 -7.80
N PHE A 153 -5.54 -7.17 -7.24
CA PHE A 153 -4.69 -6.18 -7.92
C PHE A 153 -3.40 -6.83 -8.43
N PHE A 154 -2.67 -7.53 -7.56
CA PHE A 154 -1.44 -8.22 -7.96
C PHE A 154 -1.70 -9.39 -8.91
N ALA A 155 -2.76 -10.18 -8.67
CA ALA A 155 -3.12 -11.29 -9.56
C ALA A 155 -3.45 -10.85 -11.00
N ARG A 156 -3.92 -9.61 -11.18
CA ARG A 156 -4.13 -9.00 -12.51
C ARG A 156 -2.85 -8.43 -13.10
N ARG A 157 -2.07 -7.71 -12.28
CA ARG A 157 -0.90 -6.94 -12.75
C ARG A 157 0.33 -7.81 -12.97
N PHE A 158 0.56 -8.78 -12.09
CA PHE A 158 1.72 -9.68 -12.06
C PHE A 158 1.25 -11.13 -11.80
N PRO A 159 0.51 -11.74 -12.76
CA PRO A 159 -0.18 -13.02 -12.52
C PRO A 159 0.77 -14.18 -12.21
N LYS A 160 1.95 -14.22 -12.86
CA LYS A 160 2.93 -15.30 -12.70
C LYS A 160 3.61 -15.19 -11.34
N GLU A 161 4.07 -14.00 -11.00
CA GLU A 161 4.78 -13.66 -9.77
C GLU A 161 3.86 -13.82 -8.56
N THR A 162 2.60 -13.39 -8.68
CA THR A 162 1.59 -13.57 -7.63
C THR A 162 1.34 -15.05 -7.36
N ARG A 163 1.17 -15.86 -8.41
CA ARG A 163 0.99 -17.31 -8.26
C ARG A 163 2.21 -17.96 -7.61
N GLN A 164 3.42 -17.66 -8.07
CA GLN A 164 4.65 -18.19 -7.50
C GLN A 164 4.81 -17.83 -6.03
N CYS A 165 4.55 -16.58 -5.66
CA CYS A 165 4.62 -16.15 -4.26
C CYS A 165 3.59 -16.88 -3.39
N VAL A 166 2.34 -16.97 -3.85
CA VAL A 166 1.26 -17.60 -3.09
C VAL A 166 1.49 -19.10 -2.92
N GLN A 167 1.95 -19.81 -3.95
CA GLN A 167 2.22 -21.25 -3.89
C GLN A 167 3.28 -21.65 -2.86
N CYS A 168 4.18 -20.73 -2.48
CA CYS A 168 5.17 -20.97 -1.44
C CYS A 168 4.65 -20.74 -0.01
N LEU A 169 3.37 -20.38 0.16
CA LEU A 169 2.76 -20.07 1.45
C LEU A 169 1.82 -21.21 1.89
N PRO A 170 1.55 -21.37 3.20
CA PRO A 170 0.59 -22.34 3.71
C PRO A 170 -0.75 -22.22 2.97
N ASN A 171 -1.32 -23.36 2.56
CA ASN A 171 -2.60 -23.47 1.83
C ASN A 171 -2.62 -22.81 0.44
N GLY A 172 -1.50 -22.27 -0.04
CA GLY A 172 -1.42 -21.49 -1.28
C GLY A 172 -1.36 -22.31 -2.57
N ASP A 173 -1.00 -23.58 -2.48
CA ASP A 173 -1.04 -24.56 -3.58
C ASP A 173 -2.38 -25.29 -3.70
N SER A 174 -3.33 -25.03 -2.77
CA SER A 174 -4.62 -25.69 -2.76
C SER A 174 -5.42 -25.45 -4.07
N PRO A 175 -6.21 -26.42 -4.53
CA PRO A 175 -7.03 -26.26 -5.74
C PRO A 175 -7.95 -25.04 -5.70
N ALA A 176 -8.48 -24.72 -4.51
CA ALA A 176 -9.32 -23.54 -4.29
C ALA A 176 -8.55 -22.22 -4.57
N VAL A 177 -7.30 -22.11 -4.13
CA VAL A 177 -6.46 -20.92 -4.36
C VAL A 177 -6.03 -20.82 -5.81
N VAL A 178 -5.67 -21.94 -6.45
CA VAL A 178 -5.34 -21.96 -7.88
C VAL A 178 -6.52 -21.50 -8.74
N GLN A 179 -7.74 -21.97 -8.43
CA GLN A 179 -8.97 -21.54 -9.08
C GLN A 179 -9.31 -20.07 -8.80
N MET A 180 -9.13 -19.62 -7.56
CA MET A 180 -9.34 -18.23 -7.17
C MET A 180 -8.47 -17.28 -8.00
N LEU A 181 -7.16 -17.55 -8.10
CA LEU A 181 -6.22 -16.73 -8.86
C LEU A 181 -6.52 -16.69 -10.37
N SER A 182 -7.05 -17.77 -10.96
CA SER A 182 -7.45 -17.76 -12.37
C SER A 182 -8.67 -16.88 -12.69
N HIS A 183 -9.48 -16.55 -11.67
CA HIS A 183 -10.67 -15.71 -11.79
C HIS A 183 -10.43 -14.24 -11.42
N ALA A 184 -9.16 -13.80 -11.31
CA ALA A 184 -8.83 -12.44 -10.92
C ALA A 184 -9.50 -11.37 -11.81
N HIS A 185 -9.79 -11.65 -13.08
CA HIS A 185 -10.48 -10.74 -14.00
C HIS A 185 -11.95 -10.42 -13.58
N SER A 186 -12.63 -11.33 -12.86
CA SER A 186 -13.98 -11.11 -12.34
C SER A 186 -13.92 -10.69 -10.86
N ALA A 187 -14.11 -9.39 -10.59
CA ALA A 187 -14.05 -8.88 -9.22
C ALA A 187 -15.08 -9.54 -8.28
N ARG A 188 -16.29 -9.79 -8.79
CA ARG A 188 -17.35 -10.46 -8.02
C ARG A 188 -16.97 -11.90 -7.69
N SER A 189 -16.57 -12.68 -8.69
CA SER A 189 -16.24 -14.10 -8.51
C SER A 189 -15.00 -14.26 -7.64
N PHE A 190 -13.97 -13.44 -7.87
CA PHE A 190 -12.72 -13.46 -7.09
C PHE A 190 -13.01 -13.19 -5.60
N LYS A 191 -13.71 -12.10 -5.29
CA LYS A 191 -14.06 -11.76 -3.89
C LYS A 191 -14.85 -12.88 -3.22
N GLN A 192 -15.85 -13.46 -3.90
CA GLN A 192 -16.62 -14.58 -3.36
C GLN A 192 -15.74 -15.80 -3.04
N MET A 193 -14.78 -16.14 -3.91
CA MET A 193 -13.84 -17.23 -3.67
C MET A 193 -12.89 -16.94 -2.51
N VAL A 194 -12.33 -15.73 -2.42
CA VAL A 194 -11.48 -15.31 -1.30
C VAL A 194 -12.25 -15.39 0.02
N MET A 195 -13.51 -14.93 0.07
CA MET A 195 -14.31 -14.98 1.30
C MET A 195 -14.63 -16.41 1.72
N ARG A 196 -14.94 -17.31 0.77
CA ARG A 196 -15.13 -18.74 1.07
C ARG A 196 -13.86 -19.36 1.63
N PHE A 197 -12.71 -19.06 1.02
CA PHE A 197 -11.40 -19.51 1.48
C PHE A 197 -11.11 -18.99 2.90
N ASN A 198 -11.26 -17.69 3.17
CA ASN A 198 -11.08 -17.10 4.49
C ASN A 198 -11.95 -17.78 5.57
N ILE A 199 -13.23 -18.01 5.28
CA ILE A 199 -14.14 -18.68 6.21
C ILE A 199 -13.68 -20.12 6.47
N GLN A 200 -13.24 -20.84 5.44
CA GLN A 200 -12.77 -22.21 5.57
C GLN A 200 -11.51 -22.28 6.44
N MET A 201 -10.50 -21.45 6.18
CA MET A 201 -9.26 -21.42 6.96
C MET A 201 -9.52 -21.10 8.44
N ARG A 202 -10.43 -20.16 8.73
CA ARG A 202 -10.82 -19.86 10.12
C ARG A 202 -11.58 -20.99 10.82
N LYS A 203 -12.26 -21.87 10.07
CA LYS A 203 -12.90 -23.06 10.65
C LYS A 203 -11.87 -24.12 10.98
N GLU A 204 -10.94 -24.39 10.06
CA GLU A 204 -9.86 -25.36 10.25
C GLU A 204 -8.95 -24.98 11.43
N ALA A 205 -8.62 -23.69 11.57
CA ALA A 205 -7.82 -23.19 12.68
C ALA A 205 -8.50 -23.34 14.07
N LYS A 206 -9.82 -23.53 14.13
CA LYS A 206 -10.54 -23.79 15.39
C LYS A 206 -10.58 -25.27 15.76
N THR A 207 -10.27 -26.15 14.81
CA THR A 207 -10.33 -27.60 14.96
C THR A 207 -8.95 -28.25 15.10
N ALA A 208 -7.89 -27.48 14.90
CA ALA A 208 -6.49 -27.87 15.11
C ALA A 208 -6.04 -27.49 16.53
#